data_AF-A0A3P1BRP3-F1
#
_entry.id   AF-A0A3P1BRP3-F1
#
_cell.length_a   1.000
_cell.length_b   1.000
_cell.length_c   1.000
_cell.angle_alpha   90.00
_cell.angle_beta   90.00
_cell.angle_gamma   90.00
#
_symmetry.space_group_name_H-M   'P 1'
#
loop_
_entity.id
_entity.type
_entity.pdbx_description
1 polymer ?
#
loop_
_entity_poly.entity_id
_entity_poly.type
_entity_poly.pdbx_seq_one_letter_code
_entity_poly.pdbx_strand_id
1 'polypeptide(L)'
;MKHWFYSLLFLLITQAAIAQTIYKEFEVDSAAKPHGGLPLLEKFIDVNRRMPYAAEVARVKGTVILSMVIEPNGTVSEIAVLRSLRPDCDREAIRLLRSFKAWKPALKAGQSVRQSLTYTIRFTPSATQSEPGAITAYYGKDGSAVAGEAQAQFKLMTPVDTLGLPNGNPVISERKGNKWQKTVENSFERIPYNRANEDDPSLPDSIPAIRLAIKDPQYQFLNGTIYSLYPNGVIMAREPYDDGRRIGRSIYYYRNGLVKLISEIRPDGKTEEWAWHPNGQLRHVLMRKLVAMSPEEIELFSQWDSTGKQLVQNGQGTARFLSRQDGKWVTETGLIKEQRKEGLWLGRFDDGKLAFRESYQNGKCESGVAYYESDSLTYTDPNQNPEFQGGLNGLGRFLSANIRYPVDASRAGIQGKVFVSFVVCQDGSLCDYEVLRGVHPSVDNEALRVVKASNGKWKPGAIRGKQVRVKYNLPINFHLQ
;
A
#
# COMPACT_ATOMS: atom_id res chain seq x y z
N MET A 1 5.50 -81.04 -8.83
CA MET A 1 5.15 -79.79 -9.56
C MET A 1 4.12 -79.07 -8.69
N LYS A 2 4.49 -78.02 -7.91
CA LYS A 2 4.52 -76.59 -8.32
C LYS A 2 3.13 -76.18 -8.88
N HIS A 3 2.31 -75.30 -8.26
CA HIS A 3 2.52 -73.88 -7.94
C HIS A 3 1.38 -73.33 -7.03
N TRP A 4 1.71 -72.63 -5.93
CA TRP A 4 1.46 -71.19 -5.62
C TRP A 4 0.02 -70.79 -5.28
N PHE A 5 -0.34 -70.53 -4.00
CA PHE A 5 -0.16 -69.30 -3.20
C PHE A 5 -0.66 -68.01 -3.89
N TYR A 6 -1.76 -67.42 -3.38
CA TYR A 6 -1.81 -66.13 -2.68
C TYR A 6 -3.26 -65.79 -2.29
N SER A 7 -3.59 -65.96 -1.01
CA SER A 7 -4.79 -65.38 -0.39
C SER A 7 -4.49 -63.92 -0.06
N LEU A 8 -5.17 -62.99 -0.73
CA LEU A 8 -5.06 -61.55 -0.47
C LEU A 8 -5.96 -61.19 0.73
N LEU A 9 -5.37 -61.19 1.92
CA LEU A 9 -6.00 -60.68 3.14
C LEU A 9 -5.89 -59.16 3.13
N PHE A 10 -6.95 -58.46 2.72
CA PHE A 10 -7.05 -57.00 2.83
C PHE A 10 -7.22 -56.64 4.31
N LEU A 11 -6.10 -56.28 4.96
CA LEU A 11 -6.08 -55.76 6.31
C LEU A 11 -6.55 -54.30 6.27
N LEU A 12 -7.85 -54.09 6.49
CA LEU A 12 -8.45 -52.78 6.77
C LEU A 12 -7.93 -52.30 8.14
N ILE A 13 -6.77 -51.65 8.14
CA ILE A 13 -6.32 -50.85 9.27
C ILE A 13 -7.22 -49.61 9.29
N THR A 14 -8.30 -49.68 10.07
CA THR A 14 -9.01 -48.49 10.50
C THR A 14 -8.07 -47.70 11.39
N GLN A 15 -7.35 -46.73 10.83
CA GLN A 15 -6.76 -45.66 11.64
C GLN A 15 -7.93 -44.90 12.25
N ALA A 16 -8.32 -45.29 13.47
CA ALA A 16 -9.00 -44.36 14.34
C ALA A 16 -8.06 -43.15 14.46
N ALA A 17 -8.43 -42.03 13.84
CA ALA A 17 -7.74 -40.77 14.04
C ALA A 17 -7.88 -40.45 15.53
N ILE A 18 -6.85 -40.80 16.32
CA ILE A 18 -6.77 -40.41 17.72
C ILE A 18 -6.79 -38.89 17.68
N ALA A 19 -7.88 -38.30 18.17
CA ALA A 19 -7.96 -36.85 18.34
C ALA A 19 -6.75 -36.44 19.18
N GLN A 20 -5.79 -35.73 18.57
CA GLN A 20 -4.58 -35.30 19.26
C GLN A 20 -4.96 -34.51 20.51
N THR A 21 -4.36 -34.87 21.65
CA THR A 21 -4.53 -34.20 22.93
C THR A 21 -4.25 -32.70 22.80
N ILE A 22 -5.16 -31.88 23.30
CA ILE A 22 -4.99 -30.42 23.37
C ILE A 22 -4.39 -30.10 24.74
N TYR A 23 -3.17 -29.59 24.75
CA TYR A 23 -2.43 -29.29 25.97
C TYR A 23 -2.70 -27.87 26.49
N LYS A 24 -2.56 -27.68 27.81
CA LYS A 24 -2.47 -26.38 28.47
C LYS A 24 -1.02 -25.87 28.48
N GLU A 25 -0.84 -24.59 28.81
CA GLU A 25 0.47 -23.95 28.83
C GLU A 25 1.50 -24.63 29.74
N PHE A 26 1.10 -25.07 30.93
CA PHE A 26 1.99 -25.74 31.88
C PHE A 26 2.27 -27.21 31.56
N GLU A 27 1.62 -27.77 30.53
CA GLU A 27 1.73 -29.20 30.17
C GLU A 27 2.69 -29.45 29.01
N VAL A 28 3.28 -28.39 28.45
CA VAL A 28 4.21 -28.42 27.31
C VAL A 28 5.58 -27.90 27.72
N ASP A 29 6.62 -28.37 27.05
CA ASP A 29 8.00 -27.92 27.31
C ASP A 29 8.23 -26.50 26.79
N SER A 30 7.52 -26.13 25.71
CA SER A 30 7.53 -24.79 25.15
C SER A 30 6.14 -24.43 24.66
N ALA A 31 5.58 -23.33 25.15
CA ALA A 31 4.28 -22.82 24.71
C ALA A 31 4.34 -22.27 23.27
N ALA A 32 3.20 -22.35 22.58
CA ALA A 32 3.02 -21.68 21.30
C ALA A 32 3.14 -20.17 21.47
N LYS A 33 3.84 -19.52 20.54
CA LYS A 33 4.12 -18.08 20.60
C LYS A 33 4.01 -17.48 19.21
N PRO A 34 3.47 -16.26 19.06
CA PRO A 34 3.55 -15.57 17.78
C PRO A 34 5.01 -15.35 17.41
N HIS A 35 5.33 -15.44 16.12
CA HIS A 35 6.64 -15.08 15.60
C HIS A 35 6.96 -13.61 15.97
N GLY A 36 8.16 -13.39 16.51
CA GLY A 36 8.59 -12.10 17.06
C GLY A 36 7.89 -11.66 18.37
N GLY A 37 7.06 -12.51 18.98
CA GLY A 37 6.47 -12.27 20.29
C GLY A 37 5.17 -11.47 20.28
N LEU A 38 4.56 -11.32 21.47
CA LEU A 38 3.26 -10.69 21.65
C LEU A 38 3.16 -9.27 21.06
N PRO A 39 4.19 -8.40 21.13
CA PRO A 39 4.10 -7.05 20.54
C PRO A 39 3.81 -7.05 19.03
N LEU A 40 4.33 -8.02 18.27
CA LEU A 40 4.03 -8.12 16.83
C LEU A 40 2.61 -8.63 16.57
N LEU A 41 2.11 -9.55 17.40
CA LEU A 41 0.71 -9.97 17.35
C LEU A 41 -0.21 -8.78 17.67
N GLU A 42 0.06 -8.02 18.72
CA GLU A 42 -0.72 -6.83 19.07
C GLU A 42 -0.72 -5.80 17.92
N LYS A 43 0.44 -5.56 17.30
CA LYS A 43 0.52 -4.70 16.12
C LYS A 43 -0.32 -5.24 14.96
N PHE A 44 -0.27 -6.55 14.69
CA PHE A 44 -1.10 -7.18 13.67
C PHE A 44 -2.59 -6.99 13.98
N ILE A 45 -3.02 -7.23 15.22
CA ILE A 45 -4.41 -7.07 15.66
C ILE A 45 -4.82 -5.61 15.47
N ASP A 46 -4.02 -4.66 15.92
CA ASP A 46 -4.33 -3.23 15.83
C ASP A 46 -4.55 -2.76 14.39
N VAL A 47 -3.65 -3.13 13.47
CA VAL A 47 -3.76 -2.66 12.07
C VAL A 47 -4.83 -3.40 11.27
N ASN A 48 -5.14 -4.66 11.62
CA ASN A 48 -6.12 -5.47 10.89
C ASN A 48 -7.52 -5.37 11.48
N ARG A 49 -7.69 -4.90 12.72
CA ARG A 49 -8.99 -4.79 13.39
C ARG A 49 -9.88 -3.80 12.66
N ARG A 50 -11.03 -4.30 12.25
CA ARG A 50 -12.12 -3.53 11.63
C ARG A 50 -13.17 -3.30 12.69
N MET A 51 -13.29 -2.07 13.17
CA MET A 51 -14.38 -1.73 14.09
C MET A 51 -15.70 -1.92 13.34
N PRO A 52 -16.60 -2.84 13.76
CA PRO A 52 -17.89 -2.98 13.11
C PRO A 52 -18.65 -1.66 13.16
N TYR A 53 -19.22 -1.22 12.03
CA TYR A 53 -19.74 0.15 11.94
C TYR A 53 -20.89 0.41 12.91
N ALA A 54 -21.77 -0.57 13.10
CA ALA A 54 -22.86 -0.46 14.07
C ALA A 54 -22.36 -0.38 15.53
N ALA A 55 -21.20 -0.97 15.84
CA ALA A 55 -20.55 -0.84 17.13
C ALA A 55 -19.85 0.53 17.28
N GLU A 56 -19.26 1.06 16.21
CA GLU A 56 -18.68 2.41 16.15
C GLU A 56 -19.73 3.48 16.44
N VAL A 57 -20.86 3.43 15.74
CA VAL A 57 -22.01 4.34 15.91
C VAL A 57 -22.57 4.26 17.33
N ALA A 58 -22.71 3.05 17.87
CA ALA A 58 -23.18 2.84 19.24
C ALA A 58 -22.09 3.12 20.31
N ARG A 59 -20.90 3.60 19.91
CA ARG A 59 -19.77 3.91 20.80
C ARG A 59 -19.38 2.73 21.71
N VAL A 60 -19.55 1.51 21.23
CA VAL A 60 -19.29 0.29 22.00
C VAL A 60 -17.81 0.22 22.34
N LYS A 61 -17.50 0.15 23.63
CA LYS A 61 -16.15 -0.03 24.16
C LYS A 61 -16.11 -1.26 25.04
N GLY A 62 -15.19 -2.17 24.79
CA GLY A 62 -15.09 -3.40 25.57
C GLY A 62 -14.11 -4.41 25.00
N THR A 63 -14.26 -5.66 25.40
CA THR A 63 -13.36 -6.74 25.01
C THR A 63 -14.12 -8.01 24.71
N VAL A 64 -13.67 -8.74 23.70
CA VAL A 64 -14.08 -10.12 23.43
C VAL A 64 -12.97 -11.03 23.98
N ILE A 65 -13.32 -12.03 24.79
CA ILE A 65 -12.38 -13.05 25.27
C ILE A 65 -12.65 -14.32 24.49
N LEU A 66 -11.61 -14.88 23.86
CA LEU A 66 -11.71 -16.08 23.04
C LEU A 66 -10.74 -17.15 23.54
N SER A 67 -11.14 -18.41 23.44
CA SER A 67 -10.22 -19.54 23.40
C SER A 67 -9.91 -19.91 21.96
N MET A 68 -8.73 -20.45 21.72
CA MET A 68 -8.32 -20.99 20.41
C MET A 68 -7.33 -22.14 20.59
N VAL A 69 -7.19 -22.98 19.57
CA VAL A 69 -6.16 -24.01 19.51
C VAL A 69 -5.11 -23.62 18.47
N ILE A 70 -3.84 -23.66 18.86
CA ILE A 70 -2.71 -23.59 17.93
C ILE A 70 -2.36 -25.00 17.52
N GLU A 71 -2.45 -25.26 16.22
CA GLU A 71 -2.13 -26.54 15.62
C GLU A 71 -0.61 -26.72 15.45
N PRO A 72 -0.10 -27.97 15.31
CA PRO A 72 1.33 -28.25 15.14
C PRO A 72 1.98 -27.55 13.94
N ASN A 73 1.18 -27.14 12.95
CA ASN A 73 1.64 -26.38 11.77
C ASN A 73 1.60 -24.85 11.97
N GLY A 74 1.29 -24.36 13.18
CA GLY A 74 1.19 -22.93 13.51
C GLY A 74 -0.11 -22.25 13.02
N THR A 75 -1.11 -23.01 12.55
CA THR A 75 -2.43 -22.46 12.23
C THR A 75 -3.34 -22.43 13.46
N VAL A 76 -4.40 -21.62 13.39
CA VAL A 76 -5.38 -21.44 14.47
C VAL A 76 -6.67 -22.18 14.11
N SER A 77 -7.16 -23.00 15.04
CA SER A 77 -8.43 -23.72 14.94
C SER A 77 -9.27 -23.57 16.24
N GLU A 78 -10.46 -24.18 16.26
CA GLU A 78 -11.33 -24.29 17.45
C GLU A 78 -11.52 -22.98 18.24
N ILE A 79 -11.71 -21.88 17.51
CA ILE A 79 -11.92 -20.56 18.12
C ILE A 79 -13.33 -20.52 18.73
N ALA A 80 -13.43 -20.30 20.04
CA ALA A 80 -14.69 -20.13 20.75
C ALA A 80 -14.70 -18.83 21.55
N VAL A 81 -15.85 -18.16 21.58
CA VAL A 81 -16.06 -16.94 22.36
C VAL A 81 -16.38 -17.33 23.80
N LEU A 82 -15.48 -17.01 24.73
CA LEU A 82 -15.67 -17.23 26.17
C LEU A 82 -16.46 -16.08 26.81
N ARG A 83 -16.22 -14.85 26.36
CA ARG A 83 -16.98 -13.67 26.76
C ARG A 83 -17.27 -12.80 25.54
N SER A 84 -18.55 -12.71 25.20
CA SER A 84 -19.04 -11.86 24.11
C SER A 84 -19.05 -10.39 24.53
N LEU A 85 -18.72 -9.51 23.59
CA LEU A 85 -19.01 -8.08 23.69
C LEU A 85 -20.30 -7.76 22.93
N ARG A 86 -20.36 -8.23 21.68
CA ARG A 86 -21.45 -8.02 20.73
C ARG A 86 -21.24 -8.99 19.54
N PRO A 87 -22.29 -9.55 18.91
CA PRO A 87 -22.10 -10.54 17.86
C PRO A 87 -21.25 -10.11 16.65
N ASP A 88 -21.27 -8.83 16.28
CA ASP A 88 -20.43 -8.28 15.20
C ASP A 88 -18.97 -8.09 15.62
N CYS A 89 -18.70 -7.65 16.84
CA CYS A 89 -17.36 -7.63 17.45
C CYS A 89 -16.79 -9.06 17.59
N ASP A 90 -17.62 -10.03 17.96
CA ASP A 90 -17.21 -11.43 18.10
C ASP A 90 -16.77 -12.02 16.75
N ARG A 91 -17.55 -11.78 15.68
CA ARG A 91 -17.18 -12.20 14.31
C ARG A 91 -15.86 -11.60 13.88
N GLU A 92 -15.64 -10.32 14.16
CA GLU A 92 -14.37 -9.66 13.86
C GLU A 92 -13.20 -10.23 14.66
N ALA A 93 -13.40 -10.46 15.96
CA ALA A 93 -12.39 -11.05 16.83
C ALA A 93 -11.97 -12.46 16.35
N ILE A 94 -12.95 -13.30 15.97
CA ILE A 94 -12.70 -14.61 15.37
C ILE A 94 -11.93 -14.48 14.05
N ARG A 95 -12.31 -13.52 13.18
CA ARG A 95 -11.63 -13.29 11.90
C ARG A 95 -10.16 -12.95 12.12
N LEU A 96 -9.85 -12.07 13.07
CA LEU A 96 -8.48 -11.66 13.38
C LEU A 96 -7.60 -12.83 13.79
N LEU A 97 -8.04 -13.63 14.78
CA LEU A 97 -7.29 -14.79 15.25
C LEU A 97 -7.12 -15.86 14.17
N ARG A 98 -8.19 -16.16 13.41
CA ARG A 98 -8.13 -17.13 12.30
C ARG A 98 -7.16 -16.70 11.19
N SER A 99 -7.01 -15.40 10.98
CA SER A 99 -6.20 -14.87 9.89
C SER A 99 -4.70 -14.79 10.20
N PHE A 100 -4.34 -14.74 11.49
CA PHE A 100 -2.94 -14.71 11.90
C PHE A 100 -2.35 -16.13 11.87
N LYS A 101 -1.46 -16.38 10.91
CA LYS A 101 -0.84 -17.70 10.67
C LYS A 101 0.64 -17.72 11.04
N ALA A 102 1.13 -16.67 11.69
CA ALA A 102 2.52 -16.56 12.10
C ALA A 102 2.71 -17.02 13.55
N TRP A 103 2.31 -18.26 13.87
CA TRP A 103 2.61 -18.89 15.16
C TRP A 103 3.77 -19.87 15.08
N LYS A 104 4.62 -19.86 16.12
CA LYS A 104 5.43 -21.01 16.50
C LYS A 104 4.56 -21.97 17.31
N PRO A 105 4.45 -23.25 16.94
CA PRO A 105 3.64 -24.22 17.66
C PRO A 105 4.24 -24.53 19.05
N ALA A 106 3.44 -25.11 19.93
CA ALA A 106 3.91 -25.62 21.20
C ALA A 106 4.71 -26.92 21.00
N LEU A 107 5.69 -27.18 21.87
CA LEU A 107 6.51 -28.38 21.85
C LEU A 107 6.32 -29.21 23.10
N LYS A 108 6.18 -30.53 22.93
CA LYS A 108 6.20 -31.52 24.00
C LYS A 108 7.03 -32.72 23.58
N ALA A 109 8.02 -33.09 24.39
CA ALA A 109 9.07 -34.05 24.05
C ALA A 109 9.71 -33.76 22.68
N GLY A 110 9.91 -32.47 22.35
CA GLY A 110 10.48 -32.02 21.06
C GLY A 110 9.54 -32.11 19.86
N GLN A 111 8.31 -32.61 20.01
CA GLN A 111 7.32 -32.70 18.93
C GLN A 111 6.34 -31.53 19.00
N SER A 112 5.93 -31.02 17.82
CA SER A 112 4.90 -29.99 17.74
C SER A 112 3.54 -30.57 18.13
N VAL A 113 2.86 -29.94 19.09
CA VAL A 113 1.60 -30.41 19.66
C VAL A 113 0.52 -29.33 19.64
N ARG A 114 -0.73 -29.76 19.77
CA ARG A 114 -1.89 -28.87 19.88
C ARG A 114 -1.90 -28.21 21.24
N GLN A 115 -2.10 -26.89 21.28
CA GLN A 115 -2.18 -26.16 22.54
C GLN A 115 -3.38 -25.20 22.55
N SER A 116 -4.14 -25.21 23.65
CA SER A 116 -5.21 -24.24 23.89
C SER A 116 -4.67 -22.95 24.51
N LEU A 117 -5.12 -21.81 24.02
CA LEU A 117 -4.74 -20.48 24.44
C LEU A 117 -6.00 -19.60 24.62
N THR A 118 -5.95 -18.69 25.58
CA THR A 118 -6.95 -17.63 25.73
C THR A 118 -6.36 -16.31 25.27
N TYR A 119 -7.10 -15.57 24.45
CA TYR A 119 -6.68 -14.27 23.95
C TYR A 119 -7.82 -13.25 24.04
N THR A 120 -7.47 -11.99 24.30
CA THR A 120 -8.45 -10.91 24.49
C THR A 120 -8.29 -9.87 23.39
N ILE A 121 -9.38 -9.55 22.68
CA ILE A 121 -9.40 -8.49 21.67
C ILE A 121 -10.20 -7.32 22.19
N ARG A 122 -9.56 -6.15 22.25
CA ARG A 122 -10.19 -4.89 22.66
C ARG A 122 -10.79 -4.16 21.47
N PHE A 123 -12.01 -3.68 21.65
CA PHE A 123 -12.71 -2.77 20.76
C PHE A 123 -12.87 -1.41 21.44
N THR A 124 -12.42 -0.37 20.76
CA THR A 124 -12.53 1.02 21.21
C THR A 124 -13.01 1.82 20.01
N PRO A 125 -14.08 2.62 20.14
CA PRO A 125 -14.56 3.42 19.02
C PRO A 125 -13.56 4.54 18.71
N SER A 126 -13.59 5.04 17.49
CA SER A 126 -12.72 6.15 17.06
C SER A 126 -13.04 7.45 17.82
N ALA A 127 -12.20 8.48 17.72
CA ALA A 127 -12.55 9.78 18.29
C ALA A 127 -13.71 10.47 17.54
N THR A 128 -13.87 10.16 16.25
CA THR A 128 -14.89 10.75 15.37
C THR A 128 -16.26 10.15 15.67
N GLN A 129 -17.28 10.99 15.83
CA GLN A 129 -18.66 10.52 15.93
C GLN A 129 -19.15 10.07 14.55
N SER A 130 -19.72 8.88 14.49
CA SER A 130 -20.33 8.31 13.29
C SER A 130 -21.84 8.19 13.47
N GLU A 131 -22.61 8.46 12.42
CA GLU A 131 -24.06 8.33 12.41
C GLU A 131 -24.49 6.98 11.81
N PRO A 132 -25.69 6.46 12.13
CA PRO A 132 -26.19 5.25 11.49
C PRO A 132 -26.23 5.38 9.97
N GLY A 133 -25.55 4.46 9.28
CA GLY A 133 -25.58 4.33 7.81
C GLY A 133 -24.80 5.39 7.03
N ALA A 134 -24.16 6.38 7.66
CA ALA A 134 -23.38 7.39 6.93
C ALA A 134 -22.23 8.01 7.75
N ILE A 135 -21.09 8.20 7.08
CA ILE A 135 -19.97 8.99 7.61
C ILE A 135 -20.19 10.45 7.24
N THR A 136 -20.13 11.33 8.23
CA THR A 136 -20.30 12.78 8.05
C THR A 136 -18.96 13.51 8.22
N ALA A 137 -18.62 14.36 7.26
CA ALA A 137 -17.50 15.31 7.34
C ALA A 137 -18.01 16.75 7.28
N TYR A 138 -17.35 17.65 7.99
CA TYR A 138 -17.74 19.05 8.13
C TYR A 138 -16.67 19.98 7.57
N TYR A 139 -17.09 21.04 6.88
CA TYR A 139 -16.19 22.00 6.27
C TYR A 139 -16.60 23.45 6.55
N GLY A 140 -15.61 24.33 6.71
CA GLY A 140 -15.77 25.77 6.83
C GLY A 140 -16.15 26.45 5.52
N LYS A 141 -16.35 27.77 5.56
CA LYS A 141 -16.71 28.57 4.38
C LYS A 141 -15.65 28.56 3.29
N ASP A 142 -14.39 28.40 3.68
CA ASP A 142 -13.22 28.30 2.82
C ASP A 142 -12.97 26.88 2.29
N GLY A 143 -13.85 25.92 2.63
CA GLY A 143 -13.71 24.52 2.24
C GLY A 143 -12.73 23.72 3.10
N SER A 144 -12.13 24.32 4.14
CA SER A 144 -11.26 23.60 5.07
C SER A 144 -12.04 22.65 5.98
N ALA A 145 -11.47 21.52 6.35
CA ALA A 145 -12.12 20.58 7.27
C ALA A 145 -12.21 21.16 8.70
N VAL A 146 -13.37 21.01 9.36
CA VAL A 146 -13.61 21.48 10.73
C VAL A 146 -14.08 20.34 11.65
N ALA A 147 -13.84 20.46 12.95
CA ALA A 147 -14.02 19.37 13.91
C ALA A 147 -15.49 19.01 14.20
N GLY A 148 -16.45 19.88 13.87
CA GLY A 148 -17.86 19.61 14.15
C GLY A 148 -18.82 20.62 13.55
N GLU A 149 -20.10 20.29 13.63
CA GLU A 149 -21.21 21.01 13.00
C GLU A 149 -21.27 22.50 13.35
N ALA A 150 -20.90 22.86 14.57
CA ALA A 150 -20.94 24.24 15.06
C ALA A 150 -20.07 25.21 14.22
N GLN A 151 -18.95 24.73 13.69
CA GLN A 151 -17.99 25.51 12.90
C GLN A 151 -18.22 25.34 11.39
N ALA A 152 -19.19 24.51 10.99
CA ALA A 152 -19.36 24.07 9.62
C ALA A 152 -20.31 24.98 8.83
N GLN A 153 -19.87 25.35 7.62
CA GLN A 153 -20.74 25.88 6.56
C GLN A 153 -21.25 24.75 5.66
N PHE A 154 -20.46 23.71 5.43
CA PHE A 154 -20.82 22.57 4.59
C PHE A 154 -20.74 21.26 5.36
N LYS A 155 -21.60 20.32 4.98
CA LYS A 155 -21.66 18.96 5.51
C LYS A 155 -21.66 17.96 4.35
N LEU A 156 -20.70 17.05 4.34
CA LEU A 156 -20.61 15.93 3.41
C LEU A 156 -21.05 14.65 4.12
N MET A 157 -22.16 14.06 3.69
CA MET A 157 -22.63 12.77 4.18
C MET A 157 -22.35 11.69 3.15
N THR A 158 -21.63 10.64 3.54
CA THR A 158 -21.30 9.50 2.68
C THR A 158 -21.97 8.24 3.21
N PRO A 159 -22.98 7.68 2.52
CA PRO A 159 -23.58 6.42 2.91
C PRO A 159 -22.56 5.28 2.95
N VAL A 160 -22.60 4.45 3.99
CA VAL A 160 -21.64 3.34 4.18
C VAL A 160 -22.31 2.02 4.52
N ASP A 161 -21.59 0.92 4.23
CA ASP A 161 -21.97 -0.44 4.59
C ASP A 161 -21.65 -0.77 6.07
N THR A 162 -21.85 -2.03 6.46
CA THR A 162 -21.60 -2.51 7.83
C THR A 162 -20.12 -2.45 8.26
N LEU A 163 -19.20 -2.25 7.32
CA LEU A 163 -17.76 -2.11 7.54
C LEU A 163 -17.30 -0.64 7.43
N GLY A 164 -18.22 0.30 7.18
CA GLY A 164 -17.89 1.71 7.00
C GLY A 164 -17.32 2.03 5.60
N LEU A 165 -17.50 1.13 4.61
CA LEU A 165 -17.09 1.40 3.23
C LEU A 165 -18.23 2.10 2.48
N PRO A 166 -17.93 3.09 1.60
CA PRO A 166 -18.97 3.78 0.85
C PRO A 166 -19.83 2.82 0.01
N ASN A 167 -21.15 2.93 0.16
CA ASN A 167 -22.12 2.09 -0.56
C ASN A 167 -23.24 2.89 -1.25
N GLY A 168 -23.18 4.22 -1.20
CA GLY A 168 -24.13 5.11 -1.84
C GLY A 168 -23.51 6.47 -2.15
N ASN A 169 -24.25 7.30 -2.88
CA ASN A 169 -23.78 8.59 -3.35
C ASN A 169 -23.60 9.60 -2.21
N PRO A 170 -22.46 10.32 -2.16
CA PRO A 170 -22.24 11.35 -1.17
C PRO A 170 -23.11 12.57 -1.43
N VAL A 171 -23.62 13.16 -0.34
CA VAL A 171 -24.49 14.33 -0.37
C VAL A 171 -23.80 15.49 0.34
N ILE A 172 -23.63 16.61 -0.36
CA ILE A 172 -23.17 17.87 0.23
C ILE A 172 -24.39 18.72 0.56
N SER A 173 -24.42 19.24 1.78
CA SER A 173 -25.41 20.20 2.25
C SER A 173 -24.71 21.46 2.73
N GLU A 174 -25.31 22.62 2.48
CA GLU A 174 -24.87 23.91 2.99
C GLU A 174 -25.78 24.36 4.14
N ARG A 175 -25.20 25.02 5.14
CA ARG A 175 -25.92 25.61 6.25
C ARG A 175 -26.52 26.95 5.83
N LYS A 176 -27.85 27.04 5.85
CA LYS A 176 -28.60 28.30 5.68
C LYS A 176 -29.44 28.57 6.92
N GLY A 177 -28.98 29.51 7.74
CA GLY A 177 -29.52 29.72 9.09
C GLY A 177 -29.32 28.49 9.97
N ASN A 178 -30.41 27.98 10.55
CA ASN A 178 -30.40 26.78 11.41
C ASN A 178 -30.72 25.47 10.67
N LYS A 179 -30.76 25.47 9.34
CA LYS A 179 -31.11 24.29 8.53
C LYS A 179 -29.99 23.93 7.55
N TRP A 180 -29.81 22.63 7.35
CA TRP A 180 -29.02 22.08 6.26
C TRP A 180 -29.89 22.01 5.01
N GLN A 181 -29.44 22.62 3.92
CA GLN A 181 -30.06 22.49 2.61
C GLN A 181 -29.13 21.69 1.70
N LYS A 182 -29.65 20.62 1.10
CA LYS A 182 -28.91 19.83 0.08
C LYS A 182 -28.51 20.76 -1.05
N THR A 183 -27.22 20.80 -1.36
CA THR A 183 -26.66 21.64 -2.43
C THR A 183 -26.22 20.82 -3.63
N VAL A 184 -25.55 19.69 -3.39
CA VAL A 184 -25.01 18.84 -4.45
C VAL A 184 -25.14 17.37 -4.05
N GLU A 185 -25.54 16.54 -5.01
CA GLU A 185 -25.39 15.09 -4.92
C GLU A 185 -24.26 14.67 -5.86
N ASN A 186 -23.17 14.18 -5.28
CA ASN A 186 -22.06 13.68 -6.05
C ASN A 186 -22.28 12.20 -6.33
N SER A 187 -21.91 11.75 -7.53
CA SER A 187 -21.91 10.32 -7.84
C SER A 187 -20.53 9.74 -7.58
N PHE A 188 -20.48 8.60 -6.88
CA PHE A 188 -19.28 7.78 -6.93
C PHE A 188 -19.20 7.13 -8.30
N GLU A 189 -18.11 7.40 -9.02
CA GLU A 189 -17.79 6.63 -10.21
C GLU A 189 -17.00 5.38 -9.84
N ARG A 190 -17.35 4.28 -10.49
CA ARG A 190 -16.58 3.04 -10.49
C ARG A 190 -15.72 3.05 -11.76
N ILE A 191 -14.46 3.39 -11.60
CA ILE A 191 -13.51 3.55 -12.70
C ILE A 191 -12.64 2.28 -12.76
N PRO A 192 -12.81 1.40 -13.75
CA PRO A 192 -11.94 0.25 -13.93
C PRO A 192 -10.52 0.73 -14.24
N TYR A 193 -9.52 0.10 -13.63
CA TYR A 193 -8.13 0.33 -13.95
C TYR A 193 -7.30 -0.93 -13.71
N ASN A 194 -6.10 -0.95 -14.30
CA ASN A 194 -5.15 -2.02 -14.12
C ASN A 194 -4.05 -1.57 -13.17
N ARG A 195 -3.88 -2.28 -12.05
CA ARG A 195 -2.82 -2.02 -11.08
C ARG A 195 -1.60 -2.89 -11.40
N ALA A 196 -0.43 -2.29 -11.52
CA ALA A 196 0.82 -3.03 -11.63
C ALA A 196 1.10 -3.85 -10.35
N ASN A 197 1.57 -5.07 -10.52
CA ASN A 197 1.98 -5.97 -9.45
C ASN A 197 3.51 -5.97 -9.30
N GLU A 198 3.96 -5.23 -8.29
CA GLU A 198 5.38 -4.98 -8.04
C GLU A 198 5.92 -5.76 -6.83
N ASP A 199 5.07 -6.53 -6.15
CA ASP A 199 5.43 -7.05 -4.82
C ASP A 199 4.87 -8.45 -4.47
N ASP A 200 4.18 -9.13 -5.39
CA ASP A 200 3.69 -10.50 -5.17
C ASP A 200 3.94 -11.40 -6.41
N PRO A 201 4.97 -12.25 -6.39
CA PRO A 201 5.27 -13.15 -7.52
C PRO A 201 4.18 -14.19 -7.84
N SER A 202 3.22 -14.40 -6.92
CA SER A 202 2.11 -15.33 -7.15
C SER A 202 0.95 -14.73 -7.96
N LEU A 203 1.00 -13.42 -8.23
CA LEU A 203 -0.03 -12.70 -8.97
C LEU A 203 0.46 -12.31 -10.37
N PRO A 204 -0.44 -12.15 -11.36
CA PRO A 204 -0.08 -11.59 -12.66
C PRO A 204 0.53 -10.19 -12.54
N ASP A 205 1.31 -9.78 -13.54
CA ASP A 205 1.96 -8.45 -13.58
C ASP A 205 0.96 -7.28 -13.55
N SER A 206 -0.28 -7.53 -13.96
CA SER A 206 -1.36 -6.56 -13.95
C SER A 206 -2.58 -7.14 -13.26
N ILE A 207 -3.10 -6.43 -12.26
CA ILE A 207 -4.25 -6.82 -11.47
C ILE A 207 -5.41 -5.89 -11.84
N PRO A 208 -6.53 -6.42 -12.37
CA PRO A 208 -7.72 -5.61 -12.60
C PRO A 208 -8.27 -5.10 -11.27
N ALA A 209 -8.68 -3.85 -11.25
CA ALA A 209 -9.15 -3.14 -10.06
C ALA A 209 -10.27 -2.16 -10.42
N ILE A 210 -11.05 -1.77 -9.42
CA ILE A 210 -12.08 -0.75 -9.54
C ILE A 210 -11.73 0.36 -8.56
N ARG A 211 -11.59 1.58 -9.06
CA ARG A 211 -11.45 2.77 -8.23
C ARG A 211 -12.84 3.36 -7.97
N LEU A 212 -13.16 3.59 -6.71
CA LEU A 212 -14.34 4.33 -6.27
C LEU A 212 -13.90 5.75 -5.91
N ALA A 213 -14.40 6.74 -6.65
CA ALA A 213 -14.05 8.13 -6.46
C ALA A 213 -15.23 9.06 -6.74
N ILE A 214 -15.26 10.21 -6.06
CA ILE A 214 -16.24 11.27 -6.31
C ILE A 214 -15.80 11.98 -7.59
N LYS A 215 -16.67 12.03 -8.60
CA LYS A 215 -16.46 12.89 -9.77
C LYS A 215 -16.87 14.31 -9.42
N ASP A 216 -15.90 15.21 -9.40
CA ASP A 216 -16.16 16.62 -9.31
C ASP A 216 -16.11 17.24 -10.73
N PRO A 217 -17.17 17.89 -11.21
CA PRO A 217 -17.18 18.55 -12.52
C PRO A 217 -16.14 19.68 -12.65
N GLN A 218 -15.72 20.29 -11.53
CA GLN A 218 -14.74 21.37 -11.49
C GLN A 218 -13.32 20.86 -11.21
N TYR A 219 -13.15 19.75 -10.50
CA TYR A 219 -11.85 19.16 -10.19
C TYR A 219 -11.62 17.87 -10.99
N GLN A 220 -10.70 17.91 -11.96
CA GLN A 220 -10.28 16.75 -12.77
C GLN A 220 -9.48 15.68 -11.96
N PHE A 221 -9.31 15.88 -10.66
CA PHE A 221 -8.52 14.99 -9.80
C PHE A 221 -9.30 14.38 -8.65
N LEU A 222 -8.75 13.27 -8.19
CA LEU A 222 -9.23 12.53 -7.04
C LEU A 222 -8.87 13.30 -5.77
N ASN A 223 -9.87 13.90 -5.12
CA ASN A 223 -9.75 14.52 -3.80
C ASN A 223 -10.54 13.71 -2.76
N GLY A 224 -10.12 13.77 -1.51
CA GLY A 224 -10.69 12.97 -0.42
C GLY A 224 -10.12 11.56 -0.37
N THR A 225 -10.85 10.63 0.25
CA THR A 225 -10.39 9.22 0.34
C THR A 225 -10.81 8.44 -0.90
N ILE A 226 -9.82 7.93 -1.62
CA ILE A 226 -10.01 7.02 -2.75
C ILE A 226 -10.02 5.59 -2.22
N TYR A 227 -10.98 4.80 -2.70
CA TYR A 227 -11.03 3.38 -2.42
C TYR A 227 -10.73 2.62 -3.70
N SER A 228 -9.74 1.73 -3.65
CA SER A 228 -9.50 0.77 -4.71
C SER A 228 -10.00 -0.59 -4.26
N LEU A 229 -10.72 -1.28 -5.13
CA LEU A 229 -11.35 -2.58 -4.88
C LEU A 229 -10.81 -3.62 -5.86
N TYR A 230 -10.62 -4.84 -5.39
CA TYR A 230 -10.52 -6.01 -6.26
C TYR A 230 -11.87 -6.22 -7.00
N PRO A 231 -11.89 -6.93 -8.15
CA PRO A 231 -13.14 -7.14 -8.91
C PRO A 231 -14.23 -7.87 -8.11
N ASN A 232 -13.84 -8.64 -7.10
CA ASN A 232 -14.76 -9.31 -6.16
C ASN A 232 -15.30 -8.40 -5.04
N GLY A 233 -15.00 -7.10 -5.07
CA GLY A 233 -15.46 -6.12 -4.09
C GLY A 233 -14.62 -6.03 -2.82
N VAL A 234 -13.61 -6.88 -2.62
CA VAL A 234 -12.69 -6.77 -1.48
C VAL A 234 -11.87 -5.49 -1.61
N ILE A 235 -11.72 -4.74 -0.52
CA ILE A 235 -10.87 -3.55 -0.51
C ILE A 235 -9.41 -3.91 -0.82
N MET A 236 -8.82 -3.17 -1.75
CA MET A 236 -7.42 -3.28 -2.17
C MET A 236 -6.58 -2.13 -1.60
N ALA A 237 -7.11 -0.92 -1.57
CA ALA A 237 -6.43 0.24 -1.01
C ALA A 237 -7.41 1.31 -0.50
N ARG A 238 -6.97 2.06 0.51
CA ARG A 238 -7.57 3.31 0.99
C ARG A 238 -6.48 4.37 0.99
N GLU A 239 -6.66 5.41 0.18
CA GLU A 239 -5.62 6.42 -0.07
C GLU A 239 -6.25 7.82 0.06
N PRO A 240 -5.83 8.64 1.04
CA PRO A 240 -6.31 10.02 1.15
C PRO A 240 -5.54 10.93 0.19
N TYR A 241 -6.27 11.80 -0.49
CA TYR A 241 -5.72 12.79 -1.43
C TYR A 241 -6.22 14.20 -1.12
N ASP A 242 -5.34 15.17 -1.32
CA ASP A 242 -5.63 16.60 -1.29
C ASP A 242 -4.90 17.28 -2.45
N ASP A 243 -5.65 18.06 -3.23
CA ASP A 243 -5.27 18.63 -4.53
C ASP A 243 -4.46 17.67 -5.43
N GLY A 244 -4.97 16.44 -5.58
CA GLY A 244 -4.35 15.38 -6.39
C GLY A 244 -3.05 14.81 -5.82
N ARG A 245 -2.63 15.22 -4.61
CA ARG A 245 -1.48 14.67 -3.90
C ARG A 245 -1.94 13.73 -2.80
N ARG A 246 -1.30 12.56 -2.72
CA ARG A 246 -1.54 11.64 -1.59
C ARG A 246 -1.07 12.30 -0.30
N ILE A 247 -1.89 12.24 0.74
CA ILE A 247 -1.59 12.81 2.06
C ILE A 247 -1.85 11.79 3.17
N GLY A 248 -1.20 11.99 4.31
CA GLY A 248 -1.42 11.20 5.52
C GLY A 248 -1.15 9.71 5.33
N ARG A 249 -2.03 8.88 5.91
CA ARG A 249 -1.88 7.42 5.98
C ARG A 249 -2.69 6.71 4.92
N SER A 250 -1.99 6.00 4.04
CA SER A 250 -2.55 5.06 3.05
C SER A 250 -2.43 3.63 3.54
N ILE A 251 -3.44 2.80 3.25
CA ILE A 251 -3.49 1.39 3.65
C ILE A 251 -3.79 0.53 2.43
N TYR A 252 -3.00 -0.50 2.22
CA TYR A 252 -3.15 -1.48 1.15
C TYR A 252 -3.42 -2.86 1.72
N TYR A 253 -4.21 -3.66 1.01
CA TYR A 253 -4.70 -4.94 1.49
C TYR A 253 -4.41 -6.06 0.49
N TYR A 254 -4.12 -7.24 1.02
CA TYR A 254 -4.14 -8.49 0.28
C TYR A 254 -5.57 -8.86 -0.14
N ARG A 255 -5.71 -9.77 -1.12
CA ARG A 255 -7.02 -10.29 -1.57
C ARG A 255 -7.83 -10.98 -0.47
N ASN A 256 -7.16 -11.49 0.57
CA ASN A 256 -7.81 -12.06 1.76
C ASN A 256 -8.28 -10.99 2.77
N GLY A 257 -8.06 -9.71 2.49
CA GLY A 257 -8.46 -8.57 3.32
C GLY A 257 -7.49 -8.21 4.44
N LEU A 258 -6.35 -8.90 4.59
CA LEU A 258 -5.32 -8.49 5.55
C LEU A 258 -4.55 -7.28 5.05
N VAL A 259 -4.13 -6.43 5.98
CA VAL A 259 -3.23 -5.31 5.71
C VAL A 259 -1.92 -5.84 5.14
N LYS A 260 -1.58 -5.34 3.96
CA LYS A 260 -0.35 -5.61 3.23
C LYS A 260 0.72 -4.57 3.53
N LEU A 261 0.32 -3.31 3.48
CA LEU A 261 1.20 -2.15 3.62
C LEU A 261 0.43 -1.00 4.25
N ILE A 262 1.06 -0.32 5.19
CA ILE A 262 0.70 1.01 5.65
C ILE A 262 1.81 1.94 5.22
N SER A 263 1.46 3.05 4.56
CA SER A 263 2.38 4.08 4.08
C SER A 263 1.89 5.42 4.62
N GLU A 264 2.69 6.07 5.47
CA GLU A 264 2.32 7.29 6.16
C GLU A 264 3.30 8.42 5.86
N ILE A 265 2.80 9.48 5.24
CA ILE A 265 3.60 10.67 4.90
C ILE A 265 3.73 11.52 6.17
N ARG A 266 4.96 11.70 6.62
CA ARG A 266 5.32 12.48 7.81
C ARG A 266 5.41 13.98 7.47
N PRO A 267 5.28 14.86 8.48
CA PRO A 267 5.41 16.31 8.27
C PRO A 267 6.75 16.78 7.70
N ASP A 268 7.82 15.99 7.88
CA ASP A 268 9.15 16.25 7.31
C ASP A 268 9.29 15.84 5.83
N GLY A 269 8.21 15.34 5.22
CA GLY A 269 8.16 14.88 3.84
C GLY A 269 8.69 13.45 3.64
N LYS A 270 9.19 12.78 4.68
CA LYS A 270 9.53 11.34 4.61
C LYS A 270 8.26 10.50 4.70
N THR A 271 8.30 9.29 4.17
CA THR A 271 7.20 8.32 4.22
C THR A 271 7.62 7.10 5.04
N GLU A 272 6.92 6.83 6.12
CA GLU A 272 7.11 5.62 6.91
C GLU A 272 6.29 4.47 6.32
N GLU A 273 6.91 3.30 6.16
CA GLU A 273 6.24 2.11 5.67
C GLU A 273 6.35 0.94 6.63
N TRP A 274 5.20 0.32 6.88
CA TRP A 274 5.09 -0.96 7.57
C TRP A 274 4.45 -1.94 6.61
N ALA A 275 5.14 -3.04 6.31
CA ALA A 275 4.62 -4.07 5.42
C ALA A 275 4.49 -5.40 6.14
N TRP A 276 3.50 -6.21 5.76
CA TRP A 276 3.26 -7.55 6.31
C TRP A 276 3.30 -8.60 5.21
N HIS A 277 3.73 -9.80 5.56
CA HIS A 277 3.55 -11.01 4.74
C HIS A 277 2.08 -11.46 4.76
N PRO A 278 1.61 -12.24 3.77
CA PRO A 278 0.22 -12.71 3.72
C PRO A 278 -0.24 -13.56 4.92
N ASN A 279 0.70 -14.08 5.73
CA ASN A 279 0.43 -14.85 6.94
C ASN A 279 0.27 -13.98 8.21
N GLY A 280 0.40 -12.65 8.09
CA GLY A 280 0.32 -11.71 9.21
C GLY A 280 1.65 -11.40 9.88
N GLN A 281 2.75 -12.05 9.49
CA GLN A 281 4.10 -11.70 9.97
C GLN A 281 4.49 -10.31 9.46
N LEU A 282 4.97 -9.43 10.34
CA LEU A 282 5.55 -8.15 9.93
C LEU A 282 6.77 -8.44 9.03
N ARG A 283 6.80 -7.85 7.84
CA ARG A 283 7.83 -8.05 6.81
C ARG A 283 8.95 -7.02 6.95
N HIS A 284 8.62 -5.73 7.03
CA HIS A 284 9.62 -4.70 7.24
C HIS A 284 9.02 -3.42 7.82
N VAL A 285 9.91 -2.62 8.42
CA VAL A 285 9.67 -1.21 8.78
C VAL A 285 10.80 -0.40 8.15
N LEU A 286 10.45 0.57 7.32
CA LEU A 286 11.40 1.43 6.63
C LEU A 286 10.90 2.87 6.53
N MET A 287 11.81 3.79 6.22
CA MET A 287 11.51 5.16 5.87
C MET A 287 11.99 5.42 4.44
N ARG A 288 11.14 6.08 3.64
CA ARG A 288 11.45 6.51 2.28
C ARG A 288 11.49 8.01 2.22
N LYS A 289 12.43 8.56 1.46
CA LYS A 289 12.39 9.96 1.04
C LYS A 289 12.27 9.99 -0.47
N LEU A 290 11.07 10.30 -0.94
CA LEU A 290 10.82 10.61 -2.34
C LEU A 290 11.24 12.06 -2.58
N VAL A 291 12.42 12.24 -3.16
CA VAL A 291 12.85 13.56 -3.63
C VAL A 291 12.51 13.64 -5.11
N ALA A 292 11.80 14.70 -5.50
CA ALA A 292 11.46 14.92 -6.90
C ALA A 292 12.75 14.89 -7.75
N MET A 293 12.78 14.03 -8.77
CA MET A 293 13.90 13.89 -9.70
C MET A 293 15.22 13.41 -9.08
N SER A 294 15.21 12.83 -7.88
CA SER A 294 16.39 12.12 -7.33
C SER A 294 16.08 10.66 -7.07
N PRO A 295 17.10 9.79 -6.94
CA PRO A 295 16.92 8.42 -6.52
C PRO A 295 16.19 8.35 -5.18
N GLU A 296 15.37 7.33 -5.01
CA GLU A 296 14.69 7.07 -3.76
C GLU A 296 15.69 6.73 -2.66
N GLU A 297 15.68 7.48 -1.55
CA GLU A 297 16.47 7.16 -0.36
C GLU A 297 15.63 6.26 0.57
N ILE A 298 16.16 5.08 0.89
CA ILE A 298 15.52 4.10 1.78
C ILE A 298 16.37 3.91 3.03
N GLU A 299 15.76 4.09 4.19
CA GLU A 299 16.32 3.77 5.51
C GLU A 299 15.55 2.55 6.07
N LEU A 300 16.15 1.36 6.05
CA LEU A 300 15.54 0.11 6.53
C LEU A 300 15.85 -0.11 8.01
N PHE A 301 14.84 -0.06 8.88
CA PHE A 301 15.00 -0.23 10.31
C PHE A 301 14.95 -1.70 10.73
N SER A 302 14.03 -2.47 10.16
CA SER A 302 13.88 -3.88 10.49
C SER A 302 13.24 -4.65 9.35
N GLN A 303 13.62 -5.92 9.22
CA GLN A 303 13.06 -6.84 8.24
C GLN A 303 13.02 -8.25 8.80
N TRP A 304 11.93 -8.96 8.51
CA TRP A 304 11.75 -10.37 8.80
C TRP A 304 11.34 -11.12 7.54
N ASP A 305 11.73 -12.39 7.44
CA ASP A 305 11.11 -13.29 6.48
C ASP A 305 9.72 -13.75 6.94
N SER A 306 9.05 -14.54 6.10
CA SER A 306 7.70 -15.03 6.38
C SER A 306 7.63 -16.01 7.57
N THR A 307 8.77 -16.60 7.96
CA THR A 307 8.90 -17.46 9.14
C THR A 307 9.23 -16.67 10.41
N GLY A 308 9.26 -15.34 10.31
CA GLY A 308 9.60 -14.47 11.44
C GLY A 308 11.07 -14.49 11.83
N LYS A 309 11.96 -15.07 11.01
CA LYS A 309 13.39 -14.90 11.19
C LYS A 309 13.74 -13.45 10.93
N GLN A 310 14.37 -12.82 11.91
CA GLN A 310 14.87 -11.45 11.81
C GLN A 310 16.06 -11.42 10.84
N LEU A 311 15.92 -10.67 9.75
CA LEU A 311 16.96 -10.45 8.73
C LEU A 311 17.73 -9.15 8.98
N VAL A 312 17.01 -8.11 9.40
CA VAL A 312 17.56 -6.81 9.79
C VAL A 312 16.95 -6.40 11.12
N GLN A 313 17.79 -5.95 12.06
CA GLN A 313 17.41 -5.45 13.37
C GLN A 313 18.11 -4.12 13.63
N ASN A 314 17.37 -3.09 14.04
CA ASN A 314 17.90 -1.76 14.35
C ASN A 314 18.82 -1.20 13.25
N GLY A 315 18.47 -1.43 11.98
CA GLY A 315 19.25 -0.96 10.85
C GLY A 315 20.53 -1.73 10.57
N GLN A 316 20.65 -2.97 11.05
CA GLN A 316 21.80 -3.83 10.79
C GLN A 316 21.37 -5.24 10.42
N GLY A 317 22.01 -5.82 9.41
CA GLY A 317 21.81 -7.22 9.00
C GLY A 317 21.79 -7.41 7.50
N THR A 318 21.51 -8.63 7.05
CA THR A 318 21.43 -8.96 5.62
C THR A 318 19.99 -8.86 5.15
N ALA A 319 19.67 -7.81 4.40
CA ALA A 319 18.34 -7.62 3.86
C ALA A 319 18.10 -8.45 2.61
N ARG A 320 16.82 -8.68 2.34
CA ARG A 320 16.28 -9.28 1.12
C ARG A 320 15.14 -8.43 0.58
N PHE A 321 15.26 -7.95 -0.65
CA PHE A 321 14.17 -7.26 -1.35
C PHE A 321 13.73 -8.04 -2.58
N LEU A 322 12.52 -7.71 -3.04
CA LEU A 322 12.00 -8.18 -4.31
C LEU A 322 11.96 -6.98 -5.26
N SER A 323 12.42 -7.17 -6.48
CA SER A 323 12.38 -6.17 -7.54
C SER A 323 12.14 -6.84 -8.89
N ARG A 324 12.18 -6.05 -9.97
CA ARG A 324 12.01 -6.51 -11.35
C ARG A 324 13.22 -6.12 -12.19
N GLN A 325 13.55 -6.97 -13.16
CA GLN A 325 14.44 -6.66 -14.26
C GLN A 325 13.90 -7.34 -15.52
N ASP A 326 13.63 -6.56 -16.57
CA ASP A 326 13.03 -7.04 -17.83
C ASP A 326 11.76 -7.88 -17.62
N GLY A 327 10.87 -7.41 -16.75
CA GLY A 327 9.62 -8.10 -16.41
C GLY A 327 9.80 -9.36 -15.56
N LYS A 328 11.02 -9.84 -15.31
CA LYS A 328 11.29 -11.00 -14.47
C LYS A 328 11.52 -10.58 -13.03
N TRP A 329 11.11 -11.43 -12.09
CA TRP A 329 11.35 -11.20 -10.66
C TRP A 329 12.82 -11.37 -10.30
N VAL A 330 13.31 -10.47 -9.45
CA VAL A 330 14.67 -10.49 -8.93
C VAL A 330 14.62 -10.43 -7.42
N THR A 331 15.28 -11.37 -6.76
CA THR A 331 15.59 -11.26 -5.33
C THR A 331 16.90 -10.50 -5.18
N GLU A 332 16.85 -9.37 -4.49
CA GLU A 332 18.04 -8.61 -4.10
C GLU A 332 18.45 -8.99 -2.68
N THR A 333 19.74 -9.19 -2.44
CA THR A 333 20.29 -9.43 -1.10
C THR A 333 21.57 -8.64 -0.88
N GLY A 334 21.76 -8.08 0.31
CA GLY A 334 22.98 -7.39 0.68
C GLY A 334 22.96 -6.88 2.11
N LEU A 335 24.08 -6.30 2.54
CA LEU A 335 24.23 -5.80 3.90
C LEU A 335 23.50 -4.45 4.05
N ILE A 336 22.81 -4.31 5.18
CA ILE A 336 22.31 -3.05 5.71
C ILE A 336 23.18 -2.69 6.91
N LYS A 337 23.70 -1.46 6.90
CA LYS A 337 24.46 -0.86 8.00
C LYS A 337 23.94 0.55 8.23
N GLU A 338 23.62 0.89 9.47
CA GLU A 338 23.05 2.19 9.84
C GLU A 338 21.81 2.55 8.98
N GLN A 339 20.90 1.58 8.85
CA GLN A 339 19.67 1.64 8.02
C GLN A 339 19.89 1.73 6.50
N ARG A 340 21.13 1.76 5.98
CA ARG A 340 21.40 1.98 4.55
C ARG A 340 22.08 0.77 3.90
N LYS A 341 21.92 0.64 2.58
CA LYS A 341 22.63 -0.37 1.78
C LYS A 341 24.15 -0.15 1.92
N GLU A 342 24.89 -1.21 2.20
CA GLU A 342 26.34 -1.19 2.37
C GLU A 342 26.98 -2.40 1.67
N GLY A 343 28.17 -2.22 1.10
CA GLY A 343 28.96 -3.27 0.47
C GLY A 343 28.29 -3.88 -0.75
N LEU A 344 28.55 -5.17 -0.99
CA LEU A 344 28.07 -5.88 -2.17
C LEU A 344 26.59 -6.27 -2.04
N TRP A 345 25.81 -5.86 -3.02
CA TRP A 345 24.44 -6.25 -3.26
C TRP A 345 24.32 -7.11 -4.51
N LEU A 346 23.59 -8.20 -4.41
CA LEU A 346 23.39 -9.16 -5.48
C LEU A 346 21.89 -9.25 -5.82
N GLY A 347 21.56 -9.10 -7.09
CA GLY A 347 20.26 -9.44 -7.64
C GLY A 347 20.32 -10.79 -8.33
N ARG A 348 19.39 -11.70 -8.02
CA ARG A 348 19.25 -12.99 -8.71
C ARG A 348 17.84 -13.23 -9.21
N PHE A 349 17.73 -13.74 -10.43
CA PHE A 349 16.48 -14.28 -10.95
C PHE A 349 16.07 -15.55 -10.19
N ASP A 350 14.86 -16.03 -10.42
CA ASP A 350 14.32 -17.27 -9.84
C ASP A 350 15.14 -18.52 -10.19
N ASP A 351 15.70 -18.58 -11.41
CA ASP A 351 16.62 -19.62 -11.87
C ASP A 351 18.03 -19.55 -11.25
N GLY A 352 18.27 -18.56 -10.38
CA GLY A 352 19.52 -18.36 -9.65
C GLY A 352 20.59 -17.57 -10.41
N LYS A 353 20.39 -17.28 -11.70
CA LYS A 353 21.32 -16.45 -12.49
C LYS A 353 21.41 -15.04 -11.91
N LEU A 354 22.58 -14.43 -12.03
CA LEU A 354 22.79 -13.05 -11.60
C LEU A 354 22.04 -12.10 -12.53
N ALA A 355 21.16 -11.30 -11.95
CA ALA A 355 20.54 -10.15 -12.61
C ALA A 355 21.45 -8.92 -12.54
N PHE A 356 22.10 -8.70 -11.38
CA PHE A 356 23.07 -7.62 -11.19
C PHE A 356 23.98 -7.84 -9.99
N ARG A 357 25.06 -7.06 -9.94
CA ARG A 357 25.96 -6.86 -8.80
C ARG A 357 26.16 -5.36 -8.60
N GLU A 358 25.96 -4.86 -7.39
CA GLU A 358 26.08 -3.44 -7.07
C GLU A 358 26.93 -3.27 -5.80
N SER A 359 27.86 -2.31 -5.78
CA SER A 359 28.63 -1.91 -4.60
C SER A 359 28.03 -0.64 -4.02
N TYR A 360 27.78 -0.64 -2.72
CA TYR A 360 27.21 0.50 -2.00
C TYR A 360 28.13 0.99 -0.89
N GLN A 361 28.16 2.30 -0.70
CA GLN A 361 28.71 2.95 0.47
C GLN A 361 27.68 3.92 1.04
N ASN A 362 27.27 3.71 2.29
CA ASN A 362 26.31 4.58 3.00
C ASN A 362 25.02 4.84 2.18
N GLY A 363 24.46 3.80 1.56
CA GLY A 363 23.23 3.86 0.77
C GLY A 363 23.40 4.36 -0.67
N LYS A 364 24.57 4.88 -1.04
CA LYS A 364 24.87 5.33 -2.41
C LYS A 364 25.53 4.20 -3.19
N CYS A 365 25.02 3.91 -4.40
CA CYS A 365 25.70 3.00 -5.31
C CYS A 365 26.98 3.67 -5.83
N GLU A 366 28.11 2.97 -5.74
CA GLU A 366 29.39 3.44 -6.28
C GLU A 366 29.63 2.87 -7.68
N SER A 367 29.24 1.61 -7.87
CA SER A 367 29.35 0.91 -9.14
C SER A 367 28.37 -0.25 -9.18
N GLY A 368 27.84 -0.54 -10.36
CA GLY A 368 26.98 -1.67 -10.61
C GLY A 368 27.20 -2.25 -12.00
N VAL A 369 26.96 -3.56 -12.11
CA VAL A 369 26.90 -4.29 -13.38
C VAL A 369 25.58 -5.05 -13.39
N ALA A 370 24.74 -4.81 -14.39
CA ALA A 370 23.54 -5.59 -14.65
C ALA A 370 23.73 -6.48 -15.87
N TYR A 371 23.23 -7.71 -15.78
CA TYR A 371 23.35 -8.73 -16.80
C TYR A 371 22.01 -8.90 -17.52
N TYR A 372 22.07 -8.75 -18.83
CA TYR A 372 20.97 -8.98 -19.77
C TYR A 372 21.33 -10.21 -20.62
N GLU A 373 20.37 -10.75 -21.38
CA GLU A 373 20.53 -12.07 -22.02
C GLU A 373 21.80 -12.19 -22.89
N SER A 374 22.21 -11.11 -23.55
CA SER A 374 23.38 -11.10 -24.44
C SER A 374 24.44 -10.04 -24.09
N ASP A 375 24.25 -9.25 -23.02
CA ASP A 375 25.13 -8.12 -22.72
C ASP A 375 25.15 -7.79 -21.22
N SER A 376 26.11 -6.97 -20.78
CA SER A 376 26.14 -6.41 -19.44
C SER A 376 26.36 -4.89 -19.49
N LEU A 377 25.60 -4.15 -18.67
CA LEU A 377 25.73 -2.71 -18.58
C LEU A 377 26.30 -2.31 -17.24
N THR A 378 27.29 -1.41 -17.27
CA THR A 378 27.86 -0.79 -16.07
C THR A 378 27.21 0.56 -15.80
N TYR A 379 27.11 0.92 -14.52
CA TYR A 379 26.52 2.18 -14.08
C TYR A 379 27.02 2.56 -12.69
N THR A 380 26.86 3.82 -12.32
CA THR A 380 27.13 4.34 -10.97
C THR A 380 25.85 4.72 -10.23
N ASP A 381 24.72 4.78 -10.94
CA ASP A 381 23.39 4.98 -10.36
C ASP A 381 22.40 3.97 -10.98
N PRO A 382 21.82 3.06 -10.17
CA PRO A 382 20.87 2.07 -10.66
C PRO A 382 19.53 2.68 -11.11
N ASN A 383 19.17 3.89 -10.69
CA ASN A 383 17.88 4.51 -11.03
C ASN A 383 18.05 5.97 -11.43
N GLN A 384 18.15 6.21 -12.73
CA GLN A 384 18.29 7.54 -13.31
C GLN A 384 16.95 8.03 -13.84
N ASN A 385 16.49 9.17 -13.31
CA ASN A 385 15.29 9.84 -13.82
C ASN A 385 15.57 10.52 -15.16
N PRO A 386 14.54 10.71 -16.02
CA PRO A 386 14.67 11.57 -17.18
C PRO A 386 15.03 13.00 -16.77
N GLU A 387 15.89 13.63 -17.55
CA GLU A 387 16.42 14.95 -17.23
C GLU A 387 16.31 15.87 -18.45
N PHE A 388 15.69 17.04 -18.26
CA PHE A 388 15.74 18.08 -19.29
C PHE A 388 17.18 18.59 -19.47
N GLN A 389 17.55 18.99 -20.68
CA GLN A 389 18.86 19.56 -20.97
C GLN A 389 19.11 20.82 -20.13
N GLY A 390 20.14 20.77 -19.29
CA GLY A 390 20.44 21.83 -18.31
C GLY A 390 19.65 21.71 -17.00
N GLY A 391 19.06 20.55 -16.72
CA GLY A 391 18.33 20.24 -15.50
C GLY A 391 17.07 21.08 -15.30
N LEU A 392 16.61 21.16 -14.06
CA LEU A 392 15.45 21.96 -13.67
C LEU A 392 15.59 23.44 -14.03
N ASN A 393 16.80 24.00 -13.94
CA ASN A 393 17.06 25.39 -14.30
C ASN A 393 16.99 25.62 -15.81
N GLY A 394 17.43 24.65 -16.61
CA GLY A 394 17.26 24.65 -18.07
C GLY A 394 15.78 24.59 -18.45
N LEU A 395 15.02 23.72 -17.78
CA LEU A 395 13.59 23.57 -17.99
C LEU A 395 12.85 24.87 -17.65
N GLY A 396 13.13 25.46 -16.49
CA GLY A 396 12.54 26.74 -16.07
C GLY A 396 12.78 27.87 -17.08
N ARG A 397 14.04 28.03 -17.54
CA ARG A 397 14.38 29.01 -18.59
C ARG A 397 13.67 28.73 -19.91
N PHE A 398 13.60 27.47 -20.32
CA PHE A 398 12.88 27.07 -21.53
C PHE A 398 11.39 27.42 -21.43
N LEU A 399 10.74 27.08 -20.32
CA LEU A 399 9.33 27.39 -20.09
C LEU A 399 9.10 28.91 -20.11
N SER A 400 9.85 29.69 -19.33
CA SER A 400 9.68 31.15 -19.27
C SER A 400 9.88 31.84 -20.63
N ALA A 401 10.78 31.34 -21.47
CA ALA A 401 11.04 31.91 -22.79
C ALA A 401 10.01 31.49 -23.86
N ASN A 402 9.29 30.37 -23.65
CA ASN A 402 8.42 29.79 -24.67
C ASN A 402 6.93 29.87 -24.34
N ILE A 403 6.55 30.05 -23.07
CA ILE A 403 5.15 30.22 -22.65
C ILE A 403 4.63 31.57 -23.15
N ARG A 404 3.48 31.52 -23.81
CA ARG A 404 2.72 32.69 -24.27
C ARG A 404 1.37 32.69 -23.56
N TYR A 405 1.12 33.68 -22.72
CA TYR A 405 -0.15 33.78 -22.02
C TYR A 405 -1.30 33.98 -23.01
N PRO A 406 -2.32 33.10 -23.04
CA PRO A 406 -3.45 33.26 -23.94
C PRO A 406 -4.22 34.56 -23.66
N VAL A 407 -4.61 35.28 -24.72
CA VAL A 407 -5.23 36.62 -24.60
C VAL A 407 -6.60 36.55 -23.91
N ASP A 408 -7.39 35.52 -24.22
CA ASP A 408 -8.67 35.24 -23.58
C ASP A 408 -8.51 34.95 -22.08
N ALA A 409 -7.54 34.11 -21.72
CA ALA A 409 -7.21 33.83 -20.33
C ALA A 409 -6.73 35.08 -19.58
N SER A 410 -5.91 35.90 -20.23
CA SER A 410 -5.42 37.17 -19.68
C SER A 410 -6.55 38.16 -19.41
N ARG A 411 -7.45 38.38 -20.39
CA ARG A 411 -8.60 39.27 -20.23
C ARG A 411 -9.58 38.80 -19.15
N ALA A 412 -9.72 37.49 -18.99
CA ALA A 412 -10.60 36.89 -18.01
C ALA A 412 -9.98 36.77 -16.60
N GLY A 413 -8.74 37.24 -16.39
CA GLY A 413 -8.07 37.13 -15.09
C GLY A 413 -7.72 35.69 -14.71
N ILE A 414 -7.74 34.75 -15.65
CA ILE A 414 -7.55 33.32 -15.39
C ILE A 414 -6.08 33.08 -15.07
N GLN A 415 -5.80 32.48 -13.93
CA GLN A 415 -4.48 32.09 -13.45
C GLN A 415 -4.55 30.69 -12.83
N GLY A 416 -3.42 29.99 -12.74
CA GLY A 416 -3.36 28.71 -12.05
C GLY A 416 -2.21 27.83 -12.50
N LYS A 417 -2.25 26.57 -12.04
CA LYS A 417 -1.23 25.57 -12.35
C LYS A 417 -1.84 24.43 -13.15
N VAL A 418 -1.34 24.25 -14.37
CA VAL A 418 -1.68 23.14 -15.27
C VAL A 418 -0.71 21.98 -14.99
N PHE A 419 -1.23 20.76 -14.94
CA PHE A 419 -0.41 19.55 -14.84
C PHE A 419 -0.46 18.78 -16.16
N VAL A 420 0.69 18.61 -16.80
CA VAL A 420 0.80 17.86 -18.06
C VAL A 420 1.58 16.57 -17.81
N SER A 421 1.00 15.44 -18.18
CA SER A 421 1.68 14.14 -18.26
C SER A 421 2.19 13.88 -19.66
N PHE A 422 3.35 13.26 -19.77
CA PHE A 422 3.91 12.75 -21.01
C PHE A 422 4.91 11.64 -20.71
N VAL A 423 5.32 10.87 -21.71
CA VAL A 423 6.33 9.82 -21.59
C VAL A 423 7.62 10.28 -22.26
N VAL A 424 8.73 10.24 -21.52
CA VAL A 424 10.08 10.34 -22.09
C VAL A 424 10.48 8.95 -22.57
N CYS A 425 10.71 8.80 -23.87
CA CYS A 425 11.12 7.55 -24.50
C CYS A 425 12.60 7.25 -24.26
N GLN A 426 13.03 6.05 -24.65
CA GLN A 426 14.40 5.57 -24.49
C GLN A 426 15.42 6.42 -25.27
N ASP A 427 15.00 7.07 -26.35
CA ASP A 427 15.81 7.97 -27.16
C ASP A 427 15.72 9.45 -26.71
N GLY A 428 14.96 9.74 -25.65
CA GLY A 428 14.71 11.11 -25.17
C GLY A 428 13.61 11.87 -25.92
N SER A 429 12.95 11.24 -26.90
CA SER A 429 11.74 11.79 -27.52
C SER A 429 10.55 11.73 -26.57
N LEU A 430 9.52 12.53 -26.84
CA LEU A 430 8.33 12.67 -25.99
C LEU A 430 7.09 12.15 -26.71
N CYS A 431 6.29 11.34 -26.02
CA CYS A 431 4.99 10.83 -26.50
C CYS A 431 3.93 10.79 -25.40
N ASP A 432 2.72 10.30 -25.71
CA ASP A 432 1.63 10.04 -24.75
C ASP A 432 1.28 11.23 -23.85
N TYR A 433 1.02 12.39 -24.48
CA TYR A 433 0.69 13.65 -23.79
C TYR A 433 -0.75 13.66 -23.28
N GLU A 434 -0.94 14.08 -22.03
CA GLU A 434 -2.24 14.18 -21.38
C GLU A 434 -2.26 15.39 -20.43
N VAL A 435 -3.32 16.21 -20.47
CA VAL A 435 -3.54 17.22 -19.43
C VAL A 435 -4.22 16.53 -18.27
N LEU A 436 -3.49 16.40 -17.15
CA LEU A 436 -4.00 15.80 -15.92
C LEU A 436 -4.86 16.79 -15.13
N ARG A 437 -4.41 18.06 -15.05
CA ARG A 437 -5.20 19.18 -14.50
C ARG A 437 -5.15 20.34 -15.45
N GLY A 438 -6.30 20.74 -15.94
CA GLY A 438 -6.48 22.01 -16.60
C GLY A 438 -6.75 23.17 -15.64
N VAL A 439 -6.66 24.38 -16.16
CA VAL A 439 -7.20 25.61 -15.55
C VAL A 439 -8.24 26.22 -16.49
N HIS A 440 -7.92 26.28 -17.78
CA HIS A 440 -8.81 26.78 -18.82
C HIS A 440 -8.33 26.25 -20.17
N PRO A 441 -9.22 25.88 -21.12
CA PRO A 441 -8.82 25.22 -22.36
C PRO A 441 -7.68 25.89 -23.12
N SER A 442 -7.66 27.23 -23.19
CA SER A 442 -6.58 27.96 -23.87
C SER A 442 -5.24 27.89 -23.13
N VAL A 443 -5.25 27.92 -21.79
CA VAL A 443 -4.06 27.76 -20.93
C VAL A 443 -3.54 26.32 -21.01
N ASP A 444 -4.45 25.35 -21.04
CA ASP A 444 -4.13 23.93 -21.12
C ASP A 444 -3.50 23.58 -22.46
N ASN A 445 -4.07 24.12 -23.55
CA ASN A 445 -3.51 23.98 -24.89
C ASN A 445 -2.13 24.62 -25.01
N GLU A 446 -1.91 25.76 -24.36
CA GLU A 446 -0.59 26.40 -24.33
C GLU A 446 0.42 25.56 -23.54
N ALA A 447 0.04 25.03 -22.38
CA ALA A 447 0.87 24.12 -21.61
C ALA A 447 1.28 22.89 -22.44
N LEU A 448 0.32 22.27 -23.13
CA LEU A 448 0.58 21.16 -24.05
C LEU A 448 1.52 21.54 -25.19
N ARG A 449 1.32 22.72 -25.81
CA ARG A 449 2.16 23.19 -26.91
C ARG A 449 3.61 23.37 -26.47
N VAL A 450 3.85 23.98 -25.31
CA VAL A 450 5.21 24.21 -24.79
C VAL A 450 5.88 22.89 -24.40
N VAL A 451 5.14 21.95 -23.78
CA VAL A 451 5.68 20.61 -23.48
C VAL A 451 6.07 19.88 -24.76
N LYS A 452 5.24 19.90 -25.80
CA LYS A 452 5.57 19.33 -27.11
C LYS A 452 6.78 20.00 -27.75
N ALA A 453 6.91 21.32 -27.62
CA ALA A 453 8.07 22.08 -28.11
C ALA A 453 9.39 21.75 -27.36
N SER A 454 9.29 21.08 -26.20
CA SER A 454 10.43 20.60 -25.43
C SER A 454 10.99 19.27 -25.95
N ASN A 455 10.34 18.65 -26.95
CA ASN A 455 10.77 17.39 -27.55
C ASN A 455 12.21 17.45 -28.09
N GLY A 456 12.98 16.38 -27.88
CA GLY A 456 14.40 16.32 -28.24
C GLY A 456 15.34 17.04 -27.26
N LYS A 457 14.80 17.63 -26.18
CA LYS A 457 15.57 18.29 -25.12
C LYS A 457 15.66 17.47 -23.83
N TRP A 458 15.31 16.20 -23.87
CA TRP A 458 15.29 15.33 -22.71
C TRP A 458 16.33 14.23 -22.84
N LYS A 459 17.04 13.95 -21.76
CA LYS A 459 17.79 12.72 -21.58
C LYS A 459 16.81 11.65 -21.07
N PRO A 460 16.86 10.43 -21.63
CA PRO A 460 16.02 9.33 -21.17
C PRO A 460 16.34 8.95 -19.72
N GLY A 461 15.37 8.37 -19.03
CA GLY A 461 15.64 7.68 -17.77
C GLY A 461 16.31 6.33 -18.04
N ALA A 462 17.01 5.80 -17.03
CA ALA A 462 17.65 4.50 -17.10
C ALA A 462 17.48 3.72 -15.79
N ILE A 463 17.23 2.42 -15.90
CA ILE A 463 17.28 1.48 -14.78
C ILE A 463 18.44 0.55 -15.03
N ARG A 464 19.41 0.52 -14.11
CA ARG A 464 20.61 -0.32 -14.17
C ARG A 464 21.31 -0.24 -15.53
N GLY A 465 21.56 0.99 -15.97
CA GLY A 465 22.22 1.31 -17.25
C GLY A 465 21.35 1.18 -18.49
N LYS A 466 20.21 0.47 -18.44
CA LYS A 466 19.32 0.30 -19.59
C LYS A 466 18.34 1.46 -19.67
N GLN A 467 18.31 2.15 -20.80
CA GLN A 467 17.35 3.23 -21.05
C GLN A 467 15.93 2.68 -21.04
N VAL A 468 15.03 3.37 -20.35
CA VAL A 468 13.63 2.95 -20.19
C VAL A 468 12.68 4.10 -20.49
N ARG A 469 11.45 3.75 -20.89
CA ARG A 469 10.36 4.73 -21.01
C ARG A 469 9.90 5.15 -19.62
N VAL A 470 9.77 6.44 -19.39
CA VAL A 470 9.36 6.97 -18.07
C VAL A 470 8.22 7.97 -18.25
N LYS A 471 7.12 7.74 -17.54
CA LYS A 471 6.01 8.70 -17.44
C LYS A 471 6.43 9.86 -16.52
N TYR A 472 6.31 11.08 -17.01
CA TYR A 472 6.71 12.32 -16.34
C TYR A 472 5.51 13.26 -16.21
N ASN A 473 5.33 13.86 -15.03
CA ASN A 473 4.24 14.81 -14.77
C ASN A 473 4.84 16.19 -14.44
N LEU A 474 4.65 17.15 -15.35
CA LEU A 474 5.20 18.51 -15.22
C LEU A 474 4.10 19.50 -14.78
N PRO A 475 4.24 20.14 -13.61
CA PRO A 475 3.43 21.31 -13.25
C PRO A 475 3.94 22.58 -13.95
N ILE A 476 3.04 23.32 -14.59
CA ILE A 476 3.31 24.61 -15.25
C ILE A 476 2.42 25.67 -14.63
N ASN A 477 3.05 26.72 -14.07
CA ASN A 477 2.34 27.83 -13.44
C ASN A 477 2.09 28.96 -14.45
N PHE A 478 0.85 29.41 -14.52
CA PHE A 478 0.42 30.59 -15.26
C PHE A 478 0.02 31.67 -14.26
N HIS A 479 0.81 32.74 -14.21
CA HIS A 479 0.53 33.94 -13.43
C HIS A 479 0.50 35.14 -14.38
N LEU A 480 -0.50 35.99 -14.22
CA LEU A 480 -0.54 37.30 -14.88
C LEU A 480 0.56 38.16 -14.25
N GLN A 481 1.32 38.81 -15.11
CA GLN A 481 2.36 39.76 -14.71
C GLN A 481 1.75 41.08 -14.27
#